data_AF-A0A1F4APH3-F1
#
_entry.id   AF-A0A1F4APH3-F1
#
_cell.length_a   1.000
_cell.length_b   1.000
_cell.length_c   1.000
_cell.angle_alpha   90.00
_cell.angle_beta   90.00
_cell.angle_gamma   90.00
#
_symmetry.space_group_name_H-M   'P 1'
#
loop_
_entity.id
_entity.type
_entity.pdbx_description
1 polymer ?
#
loop_
_entity_poly.entity_id
_entity_poly.type
_entity_poly.pdbx_seq_one_letter_code
_entity_poly.pdbx_strand_id
1 'polypeptide(L)'
;MGTTVVIEGVKASELPKAWRQRVKAKGNEKVTVTIAKHKTRTAGKTAKKPNATFGMWADRADVKDPAAYVRTLRQPRASSRRSAG
;
A
#
# COMPACT_ATOMS: atom_id res chain seq x y z
N MET A 1 16.66 19.01 7.30
CA MET A 1 16.22 19.58 8.59
C MET A 1 14.81 19.06 8.88
N GLY A 2 14.64 18.22 9.89
CA GLY A 2 13.30 17.78 10.31
C GLY A 2 12.69 18.82 11.23
N THR A 3 11.40 19.12 11.07
CA THR A 3 10.69 19.99 12.01
C THR A 3 10.44 19.22 13.31
N THR A 4 10.87 19.79 14.43
CA THR A 4 10.56 19.30 15.77
C THR A 4 9.54 20.25 16.40
N VAL A 5 8.46 19.69 16.94
CA VAL A 5 7.46 20.44 17.69
C VAL A 5 7.59 20.05 19.16
N VAL A 6 7.77 21.03 20.03
CA VAL A 6 7.78 20.86 21.49
C VAL A 6 6.51 21.48 22.04
N ILE A 7 5.71 20.69 22.75
CA ILE A 7 4.48 21.14 23.41
C ILE A 7 4.70 21.02 24.91
N GLU A 8 4.75 22.15 25.61
CA GLU A 8 5.01 22.22 27.04
C GLU A 8 3.72 22.32 27.86
N GLY A 9 3.77 21.88 29.12
CA GLY A 9 2.69 22.10 30.07
C GLY A 9 1.44 21.25 29.85
N VAL A 10 1.52 20.16 29.08
CA VAL A 10 0.38 19.29 28.77
C VAL A 10 0.03 18.47 30.01
N LYS A 11 -1.24 18.47 30.43
CA LYS A 11 -1.66 17.62 31.54
C LYS A 11 -1.63 16.15 31.12
N ALA A 12 -1.18 15.26 32.00
CA ALA A 12 -1.20 13.83 31.76
C ALA A 12 -2.62 13.31 31.40
N SER A 13 -3.67 13.94 31.93
CA SER A 13 -5.08 13.63 31.60
C SER A 13 -5.51 14.01 30.18
N GLU A 14 -4.74 14.82 29.45
CA GLU A 14 -5.04 15.26 28.09
C GLU A 14 -4.29 14.43 27.05
N LEU A 15 -3.30 13.63 27.46
CA LEU A 15 -2.54 12.76 26.56
C LEU A 15 -3.42 11.60 26.01
N PRO A 16 -3.06 10.98 24.89
CA PRO A 16 -3.69 9.72 24.47
C PRO A 16 -3.53 8.60 25.51
N LYS A 17 -4.53 7.72 25.65
CA LYS A 17 -4.52 6.61 26.65
C LYS A 17 -3.26 5.75 26.56
N ALA A 18 -2.81 5.43 25.34
CA ALA A 18 -1.59 4.66 25.10
C ALA A 18 -0.31 5.37 25.59
N TRP A 19 -0.29 6.70 25.57
CA TRP A 19 0.84 7.49 26.06
C TRP A 19 0.79 7.61 27.58
N ARG A 20 -0.39 7.82 28.18
CA ARG A 20 -0.58 7.85 29.64
C ARG A 20 -0.06 6.60 30.33
N GLN A 21 -0.34 5.44 29.76
CA GLN A 21 0.15 4.15 30.27
C GLN A 21 1.69 4.06 30.31
N ARG A 22 2.36 4.72 29.37
CA ARG A 22 3.82 4.70 29.26
C ARG A 22 4.49 5.73 30.18
N VAL A 23 3.89 6.91 30.28
CA VAL A 23 4.43 8.02 31.07
C VAL A 23 4.26 7.77 32.58
N LYS A 24 3.26 6.97 33.00
CA LYS A 24 2.96 6.65 34.41
C LYS A 24 2.81 7.89 35.32
N ALA A 25 2.54 9.05 34.73
CA ALA A 25 2.33 10.31 35.45
C ALA A 25 0.93 10.35 36.08
N LYS A 26 0.81 11.07 37.19
CA LYS A 26 -0.50 11.31 37.82
C LYS A 26 -1.31 12.26 36.94
N GLY A 27 -2.64 12.13 36.91
CA GLY A 27 -3.50 12.83 35.95
C GLY A 27 -3.34 14.36 35.89
N ASN A 28 -2.91 15.00 36.98
CA ASN A 28 -2.74 16.46 37.07
C ASN A 28 -1.30 16.94 36.86
N GLU A 29 -0.38 16.02 36.55
CA GLU A 29 1.02 16.32 36.32
C GLU A 29 1.22 16.90 34.92
N LYS A 30 2.03 17.97 34.83
CA LYS A 30 2.36 18.63 33.57
C LYS A 30 3.55 17.92 32.94
N VAL A 31 3.43 17.58 31.66
CA VAL A 31 4.48 16.90 30.88
C VAL A 31 4.82 17.69 29.63
N THR A 32 6.02 17.45 29.12
CA THR A 32 6.49 18.00 27.85
C THR A 32 6.44 16.92 26.79
N VAL A 33 5.80 17.21 25.65
CA VAL A 33 5.68 16.29 24.51
C VAL A 33 6.56 16.79 23.38
N THR A 34 7.57 15.99 23.02
CA THR A 34 8.46 16.28 21.89
C THR A 34 8.08 15.39 20.71
N ILE A 35 7.64 16.01 19.61
CA ILE A 35 7.25 15.34 18.38
C ILE A 35 8.30 15.64 17.31
N ALA A 36 9.07 14.62 16.95
CA ALA A 36 10.06 14.71 15.88
C ALA A 36 9.56 13.94 14.65
N LYS A 37 9.56 14.60 13.48
CA LYS A 37 9.33 13.92 12.20
C LYS A 37 10.59 13.14 11.83
N HIS A 38 10.62 11.86 12.18
CA HIS A 38 11.64 10.97 11.64
C HIS A 38 11.39 10.82 10.14
N LYS A 39 12.43 11.05 9.32
CA LYS A 39 12.48 10.41 8.01
C LYS A 39 12.61 8.92 8.30
N THR A 40 11.49 8.21 8.34
CA THR A 40 11.51 6.79 8.00
C THR A 40 12.18 6.74 6.65
N ARG A 41 13.45 6.32 6.61
CA ARG A 41 14.07 5.88 5.37
C ARG A 41 13.12 4.81 4.91
N THR A 42 12.29 5.10 3.91
CA THR A 42 11.38 4.14 3.29
C THR A 42 12.22 2.89 3.17
N ALA A 43 11.91 1.85 3.96
CA ALA A 43 12.60 0.59 3.82
C ALA A 43 12.39 0.28 2.35
N GLY A 44 13.46 0.44 1.55
CA GLY A 44 13.38 0.37 0.10
C GLY A 44 12.67 -0.94 -0.13
N LYS A 45 11.44 -0.86 -0.66
CA LYS A 45 10.51 -1.99 -0.75
C LYS A 45 11.40 -3.16 -1.13
N THR A 46 11.66 -4.08 -0.19
CA THR A 46 12.48 -5.25 -0.49
C THR A 46 11.83 -5.78 -1.74
N ALA A 47 12.52 -5.68 -2.88
CA ALA A 47 11.94 -5.99 -4.15
C ALA A 47 11.42 -7.40 -3.97
N LYS A 48 10.09 -7.55 -3.86
CA LYS A 48 9.47 -8.87 -3.81
C LYS A 48 10.10 -9.57 -5.01
N LYS A 49 10.72 -10.73 -4.78
CA LYS A 49 11.28 -11.55 -5.86
C LYS A 49 10.35 -11.40 -7.05
N PRO A 50 10.83 -10.92 -8.21
CA PRO A 50 9.96 -10.68 -9.33
C PRO A 50 9.13 -11.93 -9.51
N ASN A 51 7.80 -11.79 -9.44
CA ASN A 51 6.92 -12.94 -9.62
C ASN A 51 7.38 -13.59 -10.94
N ALA A 52 7.75 -14.87 -10.90
CA ALA A 52 8.33 -15.57 -12.05
C ALA A 52 7.41 -15.51 -13.28
N THR A 53 6.13 -15.19 -13.06
CA THR A 53 5.10 -15.02 -14.09
C THR A 53 5.11 -13.63 -14.76
N PHE A 54 5.74 -12.60 -14.19
CA PHE A 54 5.86 -11.30 -14.86
C PHE A 54 6.74 -11.44 -16.10
N GLY A 55 6.20 -11.08 -17.26
CA GLY A 55 6.90 -11.19 -18.54
C GLY A 55 6.62 -12.48 -19.32
N MET A 56 5.91 -13.47 -18.76
CA MET A 56 5.52 -14.68 -19.50
C MET A 56 4.68 -14.43 -20.76
N TRP A 57 4.11 -13.23 -20.87
CA TRP A 57 3.24 -12.82 -21.98
C TRP A 57 3.94 -11.82 -22.90
N ALA A 58 5.21 -11.47 -22.64
CA ALA A 58 5.94 -10.51 -23.45
C ALA A 58 6.13 -10.98 -24.90
N ASP A 59 6.29 -12.30 -25.10
CA ASP A 59 6.48 -12.92 -26.42
C ASP A 59 5.17 -13.17 -27.18
N ARG A 60 4.02 -12.90 -26.55
CA ARG A 60 2.72 -13.10 -27.18
C ARG A 60 2.47 -12.02 -28.23
N ALA A 61 2.27 -12.45 -29.48
CA ALA A 61 2.02 -11.53 -30.60
C ALA A 61 0.76 -10.68 -30.40
N ASP A 62 -0.24 -11.18 -29.67
CA ASP A 62 -1.47 -10.47 -29.34
C ASP A 62 -1.30 -9.33 -28.32
N VAL A 63 -0.16 -9.24 -27.65
CA VAL A 63 0.18 -8.08 -26.80
C VAL A 63 0.54 -6.84 -27.64
N LYS A 64 0.90 -7.03 -28.92
CA LYS A 64 1.17 -5.92 -29.85
C LYS A 64 -0.10 -5.18 -30.25
N ASP A 65 -1.25 -5.85 -30.24
CA ASP A 65 -2.57 -5.24 -30.48
C ASP A 65 -3.64 -5.87 -29.57
N PRO A 66 -3.77 -5.36 -28.32
CA PRO A 66 -4.76 -5.85 -27.37
C PRO A 66 -6.20 -5.62 -27.86
N ALA A 67 -6.44 -4.61 -28.69
CA ALA A 67 -7.78 -4.29 -29.17
C ALA A 67 -8.25 -5.32 -30.20
N ALA A 68 -7.38 -5.75 -31.11
CA ALA A 68 -7.67 -6.87 -32.01
C ALA A 68 -7.92 -8.16 -31.23
N TYR A 69 -7.10 -8.47 -30.23
CA TYR A 69 -7.30 -9.65 -29.38
C TYR A 69 -8.65 -9.64 -28.66
N VAL A 70 -9.07 -8.52 -28.09
CA VAL A 70 -10.39 -8.42 -27.44
C VAL A 70 -11.53 -8.57 -28.45
N ARG A 71 -11.37 -8.08 -29.69
CA ARG A 71 -12.36 -8.27 -30.76
C ARG A 71 -12.53 -9.73 -31.14
N THR A 72 -11.46 -10.53 -31.16
CA THR A 72 -11.57 -11.99 -31.44
C THR A 72 -12.26 -12.73 -30.30
N LEU A 73 -12.00 -12.34 -29.04
CA LEU A 73 -12.69 -12.91 -27.87
C LEU A 73 -14.19 -12.62 -27.85
N ARG A 74 -14.59 -11.46 -28.38
CA ARG A 74 -16.00 -11.04 -28.46
C ARG A 74 -16.74 -11.60 -29.68
N GLN A 75 -16.04 -12.28 -30.59
CA GLN A 75 -16.74 -12.94 -31.69
C GLN A 75 -17.68 -14.02 -31.11
N PRO A 76 -18.90 -14.14 -31.63
CA PRO A 76 -19.76 -15.25 -31.27
C PRO A 76 -18.98 -16.53 -31.59
N ARG A 77 -18.76 -17.35 -30.57
CA ARG A 77 -18.27 -18.71 -30.78
C ARG A 77 -19.36 -19.42 -31.56
N ALA A 78 -19.22 -19.50 -32.89
CA ALA A 78 -20.09 -20.32 -33.70
C ALA A 78 -20.08 -21.70 -33.04
N SER A 79 -21.22 -22.09 -32.47
CA SER A 79 -21.44 -23.45 -32.02
C SER A 79 -21.28 -24.29 -33.27
N SER A 80 -20.16 -24.98 -33.44
CA SER A 80 -20.08 -26.11 -34.37
C SER A 80 -20.92 -27.24 -33.79
N ARG A 81 -22.23 -27.00 -33.73
CA ARG A 81 -23.23 -28.03 -33.63
C ARG A 81 -23.26 -28.70 -35.01
N ARG A 82 -22.43 -29.75 -35.14
CA ARG A 82 -22.73 -30.99 -35.86
C ARG A 82 -23.46 -30.80 -37.21
N SER A 83 -22.72 -30.74 -38.31
CA SER A 83 -23.24 -31.23 -39.60
C SER A 83 -23.00 -32.74 -39.65
N ALA A 84 -24.03 -33.50 -39.33
CA ALA A 84 -24.22 -34.81 -39.93
C ALA A 84 -24.62 -34.58 -41.40
N GLY A 85 -24.08 -35.40 -42.30
CA GLY A 85 -24.31 -35.35 -43.75
C GLY A 85 -23.20 -36.07 -44.47
#